data_AF-G7YJJ2-F1
#
_entry.id   AF-G7YJJ2-F1
#
_cell.length_a   1.000
_cell.length_b   1.000
_cell.length_c   1.000
_cell.angle_alpha   90.00
_cell.angle_beta   90.00
_cell.angle_gamma   90.00
#
_symmetry.space_group_name_H-M   'P 1'
#
loop_
_entity.id
_entity.type
_entity.pdbx_description
1 polymer ?
#
loop_
_entity_poly.entity_id
_entity_poly.type
_entity_poly.pdbx_seq_one_letter_code
_entity_poly.pdbx_strand_id
1 'polypeptide(L)'
;MLPIWKFGSEDQKKTFLPRLASGELVGCFGLTEPNHGSDPASMETRAVYDANKKAFVISGSKTWITNAPIADVFIIWAKTSPENTIRGFILTREMPGLSTTKIEG
;
A
#
# COMPACT_ATOMS: atom_id res chain seq x y z
N MET A 1 0.91 9.02 -9.88
CA MET A 1 1.52 7.78 -9.34
C MET A 1 1.23 6.60 -10.28
N LEU A 2 2.27 5.93 -10.80
CA LEU A 2 2.16 4.97 -11.92
C LEU A 2 1.21 3.77 -11.65
N PRO A 3 1.23 3.09 -10.49
CA PRO A 3 0.29 1.99 -10.21
C PRO A 3 -1.18 2.39 -10.29
N ILE A 4 -1.56 3.54 -9.72
CA ILE A 4 -2.95 4.04 -9.78
C ILE A 4 -3.35 4.36 -11.23
N TRP A 5 -2.46 5.01 -11.98
CA TRP A 5 -2.73 5.35 -13.38
C TRP A 5 -2.90 4.11 -14.28
N LYS A 6 -2.07 3.09 -14.08
CA LYS A 6 -2.07 1.89 -14.93
C LYS A 6 -3.14 0.86 -14.54
N PHE A 7 -3.45 0.71 -13.25
CA PHE A 7 -4.25 -0.41 -12.74
C PHE A 7 -5.45 0.00 -11.89
N GLY A 8 -5.55 1.26 -11.49
CA GLY A 8 -6.67 1.73 -10.68
C GLY A 8 -7.98 1.76 -11.47
N SER A 9 -9.11 1.71 -10.76
CA SER A 9 -10.41 2.01 -11.35
C SER A 9 -10.49 3.47 -11.78
N GLU A 10 -11.45 3.82 -12.64
CA GLU A 10 -11.66 5.22 -13.03
C GLU A 10 -11.95 6.12 -11.83
N ASP A 11 -12.68 5.64 -10.83
CA ASP A 11 -12.95 6.39 -9.60
C ASP A 11 -11.68 6.63 -8.78
N GLN A 12 -10.80 5.62 -8.66
CA GLN A 12 -9.51 5.78 -7.99
C GLN A 12 -8.62 6.78 -8.75
N LYS A 13 -8.58 6.70 -10.08
CA LYS A 13 -7.80 7.62 -10.91
C LYS A 13 -8.29 9.07 -10.72
N LYS A 14 -9.59 9.31 -10.84
CA LYS A 14 -10.20 10.63 -10.67
C LYS A 14 -9.98 11.20 -9.27
N THR A 15 -10.03 10.35 -8.25
CA THR A 15 -9.84 10.77 -6.85
C THR A 15 -8.40 11.14 -6.55
N PHE A 16 -7.43 10.31 -6.97
CA PHE A 16 -6.05 10.44 -6.49
C PHE A 16 -5.12 11.15 -7.49
N LEU A 17 -5.24 10.89 -8.80
CA LEU A 17 -4.23 11.35 -9.76
C LEU A 17 -4.12 12.88 -9.87
N PRO A 18 -5.21 13.68 -9.91
CA PRO A 18 -5.08 15.13 -9.97
C PRO A 18 -4.34 15.70 -8.74
N ARG A 19 -4.68 15.21 -7.55
CA ARG A 19 -4.11 15.67 -6.28
C ARG A 19 -2.65 15.24 -6.14
N LEU A 20 -2.31 14.01 -6.53
CA LEU A 20 -0.93 13.52 -6.63
C LEU A 20 -0.11 14.28 -7.68
N ALA A 21 -0.72 14.72 -8.80
CA ALA A 21 -0.03 15.49 -9.83
C ALA A 21 0.23 16.94 -9.40
N SER A 22 -0.68 17.52 -8.62
CA SER A 22 -0.52 18.88 -8.05
C SER A 22 0.46 18.97 -6.88
N GLY A 23 0.79 17.83 -6.26
CA GLY A 23 1.59 17.78 -5.03
C GLY A 23 0.78 17.97 -3.73
N GLU A 24 -0.55 18.12 -3.82
CA GLU A 24 -1.45 18.17 -2.66
C GLU A 24 -1.39 16.87 -1.84
N LEU A 25 -1.20 15.72 -2.50
CA LEU A 25 -0.99 14.43 -1.85
C LEU A 25 0.43 13.92 -2.14
N VAL A 26 1.06 13.36 -1.12
CA VAL A 26 2.32 12.62 -1.26
C VAL A 26 2.04 11.13 -1.29
N GLY A 27 2.56 10.44 -2.29
CA GLY A 27 2.43 8.99 -2.46
C GLY A 27 3.68 8.22 -2.03
N CYS A 28 3.51 7.01 -1.52
CA CYS A 28 4.61 6.06 -1.34
C CYS A 28 4.27 4.64 -1.84
N PHE A 29 5.31 3.85 -2.14
CA PHE A 29 5.18 2.52 -2.73
C PHE A 29 5.77 1.46 -1.80
N GLY A 30 4.89 0.68 -1.14
CA GLY A 30 5.21 -0.33 -0.15
C GLY A 30 5.28 -1.74 -0.72
N LEU A 31 6.46 -2.15 -1.21
CA LEU A 31 6.71 -3.51 -1.70
C LEU A 31 7.62 -4.29 -0.74
N THR A 32 8.83 -3.77 -0.53
CA THR A 32 9.91 -4.39 0.25
C THR A 32 9.52 -4.63 1.71
N GLU A 33 9.94 -5.77 2.23
CA GLU A 33 9.76 -6.18 3.63
C GLU A 33 11.10 -6.45 4.31
N PRO A 34 11.16 -6.45 5.66
CA PRO A 34 12.40 -6.71 6.39
C PRO A 34 13.15 -7.96 5.95
N ASN A 35 12.41 -9.03 5.64
CA ASN A 35 12.97 -10.32 5.23
C ASN A 35 12.95 -10.55 3.71
N HIS A 36 12.29 -9.67 2.94
CA HIS A 36 12.00 -9.88 1.51
C HIS A 36 12.28 -8.61 0.70
N GLY A 37 13.52 -8.50 0.21
CA GLY A 37 13.96 -7.44 -0.70
C GLY A 37 14.01 -7.91 -2.15
N SER A 38 14.98 -8.76 -2.47
CA SER A 38 15.19 -9.29 -3.83
C SER A 38 14.10 -10.26 -4.28
N ASP A 39 13.47 -10.95 -3.33
CA ASP A 39 12.33 -11.84 -3.58
C ASP A 39 11.04 -11.28 -2.95
N PRO A 40 10.40 -10.28 -3.57
CA PRO A 40 9.14 -9.75 -3.07
C PRO A 40 7.99 -10.75 -3.25
N ALA A 41 8.12 -11.78 -4.09
CA ALA A 41 7.08 -12.78 -4.28
C ALA A 41 6.89 -13.64 -3.01
N SER A 42 7.93 -13.76 -2.19
CA SER A 42 7.91 -14.45 -0.89
C SER A 42 7.37 -13.61 0.28
N MET A 43 6.93 -12.36 0.04
CA MET A 43 6.39 -11.45 1.08
C MET A 43 5.43 -12.10 2.09
N GLU A 44 5.52 -11.66 3.34
CA GLU A 44 4.74 -12.14 4.47
C GLU A 44 3.47 -11.32 4.69
N THR A 45 3.43 -10.06 4.27
CA THR A 45 2.23 -9.21 4.44
C THR A 45 1.00 -9.85 3.80
N ARG A 46 -0.06 -10.01 4.60
CA ARG A 46 -1.31 -10.66 4.21
C ARG A 46 -2.45 -9.66 4.08
N ALA A 47 -3.33 -9.93 3.11
CA ALA A 47 -4.62 -9.29 2.96
C ALA A 47 -5.71 -10.35 3.09
N VAL A 48 -6.50 -10.30 4.16
CA VAL A 48 -7.60 -11.24 4.43
C VAL A 48 -8.92 -10.54 4.21
N TYR A 49 -9.81 -11.11 3.40
CA TYR A 49 -11.14 -10.53 3.19
C TYR A 49 -12.02 -10.75 4.42
N ASP A 50 -12.50 -9.66 5.03
CA ASP A 50 -13.48 -9.67 6.11
C ASP A 50 -14.87 -9.41 5.51
N ALA A 51 -15.70 -10.46 5.47
CA ALA A 51 -17.04 -10.40 4.90
C ALA A 51 -17.99 -9.48 5.68
N ASN A 52 -17.80 -9.32 7.00
CA ASN A 52 -18.64 -8.45 7.82
C ASN A 52 -18.37 -6.98 7.48
N LYS A 53 -17.10 -6.63 7.25
CA LYS A 53 -16.68 -5.27 6.87
C LYS A 53 -16.74 -5.02 5.36
N LYS A 54 -16.94 -6.08 4.57
CA LYS A 54 -16.83 -6.08 3.10
C LYS A 54 -15.51 -5.45 2.62
N ALA A 55 -14.42 -5.70 3.35
CA ALA A 55 -13.13 -5.06 3.13
C ALA A 55 -11.99 -6.04 3.38
N PHE A 56 -10.82 -5.76 2.80
CA PHE A 56 -9.60 -6.48 3.14
C PHE A 56 -8.98 -5.89 4.41
N VAL A 57 -8.58 -6.77 5.33
CA VAL A 57 -7.73 -6.44 6.48
C VAL A 57 -6.30 -6.81 6.11
N ILE A 58 -5.40 -5.83 6.19
CA ILE A 58 -3.99 -6.00 5.82
C ILE A 58 -3.15 -6.03 7.10
N SER A 59 -2.31 -7.05 7.21
CA SER A 59 -1.40 -7.24 8.35
C SER A 59 0.00 -7.60 7.85
N GLY A 60 1.00 -6.85 8.29
CA GLY A 60 2.40 -7.07 7.94
C GLY A 60 3.23 -5.80 8.11
N SER A 61 4.49 -5.85 7.66
CA SER A 61 5.44 -4.76 7.79
C SER A 61 6.18 -4.54 6.49
N LYS A 62 6.25 -3.26 6.07
CA LYS A 62 7.07 -2.82 4.94
C LYS A 62 8.28 -2.06 5.46
N THR A 63 9.39 -2.12 4.73
CA THR A 63 10.63 -1.43 5.12
C THR A 63 11.27 -0.75 3.92
N TRP A 64 12.11 0.26 4.18
CA TRP A 64 12.77 1.08 3.14
C TRP A 64 11.79 1.79 2.20
N ILE A 65 10.63 2.20 2.72
CA ILE A 65 9.58 2.83 1.92
C ILE A 65 9.82 4.33 1.86
N THR A 66 10.35 4.80 0.73
CA THR A 66 10.56 6.22 0.45
C THR A 66 9.27 7.01 0.65
N ASN A 67 9.39 8.16 1.30
CA ASN A 67 8.30 9.08 1.67
C ASN A 67 7.26 8.55 2.67
N ALA A 68 7.33 7.31 3.16
CA ALA A 68 6.30 6.77 4.07
C ALA A 68 6.00 7.68 5.28
N PRO A 69 6.98 8.33 5.95
CA PRO A 69 6.70 9.22 7.08
C PRO A 69 5.92 10.49 6.72
N ILE A 70 5.84 10.88 5.45
CA ILE A 70 5.11 12.07 4.98
C ILE A 70 3.99 11.75 3.97
N ALA A 71 3.81 10.48 3.61
CA ALA A 71 2.84 10.07 2.60
C ALA A 71 1.39 10.15 3.11
N ASP A 72 0.49 10.55 2.23
CA ASP A 72 -0.96 10.56 2.42
C ASP A 72 -1.61 9.33 1.79
N VAL A 73 -1.02 8.83 0.70
CA VAL A 73 -1.50 7.69 -0.08
C VAL A 73 -0.42 6.62 -0.18
N PHE A 74 -0.78 5.40 0.17
CA PHE A 74 0.13 4.26 0.23
C PHE A 74 -0.34 3.22 -0.78
N ILE A 75 0.53 2.83 -1.69
CA ILE A 75 0.32 1.61 -2.49
C ILE A 75 1.05 0.48 -1.80
N ILE A 76 0.31 -0.38 -1.10
CA ILE A 76 0.86 -1.52 -0.36
C ILE A 76 0.60 -2.80 -1.13
N TRP A 77 1.63 -3.60 -1.33
CA TRP A 77 1.50 -4.93 -1.91
C TRP A 77 1.35 -5.98 -0.80
N ALA A 78 0.37 -6.86 -0.93
CA ALA A 78 0.12 -7.93 0.03
C ALA A 78 -0.38 -9.19 -0.68
N LYS A 79 -0.13 -10.36 -0.08
CA LYS A 79 -0.70 -11.64 -0.54
C LYS A 79 -2.10 -11.82 0.00
N THR A 80 -3.06 -12.09 -0.86
CA THR A 80 -4.41 -12.47 -0.44
C THR A 80 -4.43 -13.82 0.24
N SER A 81 -5.38 -14.03 1.15
CA SER A 81 -5.68 -15.32 1.75
C SER A 81 -7.14 -15.69 1.48
N PRO A 82 -7.44 -16.92 1.05
CA PRO A 82 -6.54 -18.09 0.93
C PRO A 82 -5.76 -18.22 -0.40
N GLU A 83 -5.97 -17.35 -1.39
CA GLU A 83 -5.50 -17.60 -2.78
C GLU A 83 -4.00 -17.38 -3.01
N ASN A 84 -3.28 -16.84 -2.02
CA ASN A 84 -1.85 -16.51 -2.12
C ASN A 84 -1.50 -15.63 -3.33
N THR A 85 -2.44 -14.82 -3.80
CA THR A 85 -2.23 -13.92 -4.94
C THR A 85 -1.75 -12.57 -4.47
N ILE A 86 -0.68 -12.05 -5.05
CA ILE A 86 -0.18 -10.70 -4.72
C ILE A 86 -1.07 -9.65 -5.39
N ARG A 87 -1.57 -8.69 -4.61
CA ARG A 87 -2.38 -7.56 -5.09
C ARG A 87 -1.87 -6.25 -4.49
N GLY A 88 -2.11 -5.16 -5.21
CA GLY A 88 -1.86 -3.81 -4.74
C GLY A 88 -3.11 -3.21 -4.08
N PHE A 89 -2.92 -2.58 -2.94
CA PHE A 89 -3.97 -1.94 -2.15
C PHE A 89 -3.65 -0.46 -1.97
N ILE A 90 -4.67 0.39 -2.13
CA ILE A 90 -4.57 1.82 -1.82
C ILE A 90 -5.00 2.00 -0.37
N LEU A 91 -4.09 2.49 0.47
CA LEU A 91 -4.39 2.90 1.85
C LEU A 91 -4.24 4.42 1.95
N THR A 92 -4.98 5.02 2.87
CA THR A 92 -4.84 6.45 3.23
C THR A 92 -4.29 6.56 4.64
N ARG A 93 -3.56 7.63 4.91
CA ARG A 93 -2.87 7.85 6.19
C ARG A 93 -3.74 7.68 7.44
N GLU A 94 -4.98 8.16 7.38
CA GLU A 94 -5.93 8.12 8.50
C GLU A 94 -6.53 6.73 8.80
N MET A 95 -6.15 5.69 8.04
CA MET A 95 -6.68 4.35 8.26
C MET A 95 -6.20 3.79 9.62
N PRO A 96 -7.13 3.30 10.47
CA PRO A 96 -6.76 2.71 11.76
C PRO A 96 -5.77 1.55 11.60
N GLY A 97 -4.72 1.55 12.43
CA GLY A 97 -3.69 0.51 12.43
C GLY A 97 -2.53 0.73 11.45
N LEU A 98 -2.54 1.81 10.65
CA LEU A 98 -1.40 2.21 9.84
C LEU A 98 -0.42 3.07 10.64
N SER A 99 0.85 2.67 10.69
CA SER A 99 1.93 3.44 11.33
C SER A 99 3.15 3.55 10.42
N THR A 100 3.79 4.71 10.40
CA THR A 100 4.92 5.01 9.50
C THR A 100 6.12 5.53 10.30
N THR A 101 6.84 4.64 10.97
CA THR A 101 8.04 5.01 11.73
C THR A 101 9.15 5.46 10.79
N LYS A 102 9.80 6.58 11.11
CA LYS A 102 10.99 7.04 10.40
C LYS A 102 12.14 6.08 10.73
N ILE A 103 12.81 5.56 9.70
CA ILE A 103 14.05 4.80 9.86
C ILE A 103 15.19 5.80 9.85
N GLU A 104 16.00 5.80 10.91
CA GLU A 104 17.25 6.56 11.00
C GLU A 104 18.43 5.64 10.70
N GLY A 105 19.45 6.18 10.05
CA GLY A 105 20.66 5.45 9.65
C GLY A 105 21.91 6.12 10.21
#